data_AF-A0A1J7HZD4-F1
#
_entry.id   AF-A0A1J7HZD4-F1
#
_cell.length_a   1.000
_cell.length_b   1.000
_cell.length_c   1.000
_cell.angle_alpha   90.00
_cell.angle_beta   90.00
_cell.angle_gamma   90.00
#
_symmetry.space_group_name_H-M   'P 1'
#
loop_
_entity.id
_entity.type
_entity.pdbx_description
1 polymer ?
#
loop_
_entity_poly.entity_id
_entity_poly.type
_entity_poly.pdbx_seq_one_letter_code
_entity_poly.pdbx_strand_id
1 'polypeptide(L)'
;MGPKPERGKLVDPFYRLEHEEKDLKKKKEAEPVLVRLQRLSDAKHSDYYAINRSLRAQLRNQKKRVAEEEASSRKRGLGIRLLPNSEQDAATAAKVKFSSKFDKNRKDKRALINASSIFPGLAVSSTSNKRRLELESKRRKIAATKASTLLAGAYKPSSWSQNAVSSSRQKVASVNVRR
;
A
#
# COMPACT_ATOMS: atom_id res chain seq x y z
N MET A 1 35.71 10.60 -34.66
CA MET A 1 35.22 11.87 -35.24
C MET A 1 35.95 12.07 -36.57
N GLY A 2 35.41 11.54 -37.67
CA GLY A 2 35.98 11.83 -39.00
C GLY A 2 35.60 13.26 -39.41
N PRO A 3 36.46 13.98 -40.17
CA PRO A 3 36.13 15.32 -40.65
C PRO A 3 34.88 15.25 -41.53
N LYS A 4 33.85 16.05 -41.18
CA LYS A 4 32.66 16.18 -42.03
C LYS A 4 33.08 16.93 -43.30
N PRO A 5 32.79 16.42 -44.51
CA PRO A 5 33.11 17.13 -45.73
C PRO A 5 32.35 18.46 -45.74
N GLU A 6 33.07 19.55 -46.01
CA GLU A 6 32.46 20.86 -46.19
C GLU A 6 31.48 20.79 -47.37
N ARG A 7 30.26 21.30 -47.20
CA ARG A 7 29.16 21.12 -48.17
C ARG A 7 29.51 21.57 -49.61
N GLY A 8 30.48 22.47 -49.77
CA GLY A 8 31.00 22.91 -51.07
C GLY A 8 31.84 21.85 -51.81
N LYS A 9 32.55 20.97 -51.10
CA LYS A 9 33.39 19.90 -51.70
C LYS A 9 32.55 18.83 -52.38
N LEU A 10 31.31 18.64 -51.91
CA LEU A 10 30.35 17.73 -52.54
C LEU A 10 29.79 18.27 -53.85
N VAL A 11 30.05 19.52 -54.25
CA VAL A 11 29.62 20.09 -55.55
C VAL A 11 30.72 19.93 -56.61
N ASP A 12 31.96 19.72 -56.19
CA ASP A 12 33.11 19.50 -57.07
C ASP A 12 33.07 18.09 -57.71
N PRO A 13 33.03 17.99 -59.05
CA PRO A 13 32.99 16.71 -59.75
C PRO A 13 34.23 15.84 -59.50
N PHE A 14 35.41 16.43 -59.32
CA PHE A 14 36.64 15.65 -59.09
C PHE A 14 36.67 15.08 -57.67
N TYR A 15 36.24 15.86 -56.67
CA TYR A 15 36.16 15.39 -55.29
C TYR A 15 35.19 14.21 -55.13
N ARG A 16 34.05 14.22 -55.86
CA ARG A 16 33.12 13.09 -55.89
C ARG A 16 33.81 11.84 -56.43
N LEU A 17 34.45 11.94 -57.59
CA LEU A 17 35.11 10.81 -58.25
C LEU A 17 36.19 10.17 -57.35
N GLU A 18 36.99 10.99 -56.65
CA GLU A 18 38.05 10.51 -55.76
C GLU A 18 37.55 9.77 -54.50
N HIS A 19 36.31 10.03 -54.08
CA HIS A 19 35.75 9.50 -52.83
C HIS A 19 34.64 8.46 -53.07
N GLU A 20 34.06 8.41 -54.27
CA GLU A 20 32.99 7.49 -54.65
C GLU A 20 33.34 6.03 -54.33
N GLU A 21 34.51 5.54 -54.70
CA GLU A 21 34.90 4.15 -54.43
C GLU A 21 35.05 3.84 -52.93
N LYS A 22 35.61 4.79 -52.17
CA LYS A 22 35.80 4.64 -50.72
C LYS A 22 34.46 4.64 -50.01
N ASP A 23 33.53 5.47 -50.46
CA ASP A 23 32.19 5.57 -49.88
C ASP A 23 31.33 4.35 -50.25
N LEU A 24 31.49 3.80 -51.46
CA LEU A 24 30.88 2.54 -51.86
C LEU A 24 31.38 1.35 -51.03
N LYS A 25 32.68 1.28 -50.73
CA LYS A 25 33.26 0.25 -49.85
C LYS A 25 32.71 0.36 -48.42
N LYS A 26 32.71 1.57 -47.84
CA LYS A 26 32.12 1.82 -46.52
C LYS A 26 30.63 1.49 -46.45
N LYS A 27 29.87 1.79 -47.50
CA LYS A 27 28.45 1.41 -47.59
C LYS A 27 28.29 -0.10 -47.50
N LYS A 28 29.04 -0.87 -48.30
CA LYS A 28 28.97 -2.34 -48.31
C LYS A 28 29.36 -2.95 -46.97
N GLU A 29 30.37 -2.37 -46.29
CA GLU A 29 30.80 -2.82 -44.96
C GLU A 29 29.77 -2.49 -43.87
N ALA A 30 29.13 -1.32 -43.95
CA ALA A 30 28.14 -0.87 -42.96
C ALA A 30 26.75 -1.50 -43.15
N GLU A 31 26.37 -1.85 -44.37
CA GLU A 31 25.08 -2.42 -44.73
C GLU A 31 24.65 -3.62 -43.84
N PRO A 32 25.46 -4.68 -43.65
CA PRO A 32 25.07 -5.81 -42.79
C PRO A 32 24.87 -5.40 -41.32
N VAL A 33 25.64 -4.43 -40.84
CA VAL A 33 25.51 -3.90 -39.47
C VAL A 33 24.20 -3.14 -39.32
N LEU A 34 23.85 -2.29 -40.29
CA LEU A 34 22.59 -1.55 -40.30
C LEU A 34 21.38 -2.48 -40.37
N VAL A 35 21.43 -3.51 -41.22
CA VAL A 35 20.38 -4.53 -41.30
C VAL A 35 20.23 -5.27 -39.98
N ARG A 36 21.33 -5.61 -39.30
CA ARG A 36 21.29 -6.24 -37.99
C ARG A 36 20.66 -5.34 -36.93
N LEU A 37 21.02 -4.05 -36.91
CA LEU A 37 20.43 -3.07 -36.00
C LEU A 37 18.94 -2.89 -36.24
N GLN A 38 18.52 -2.83 -37.51
CA GLN A 38 17.12 -2.76 -37.89
C GLN A 38 16.34 -3.97 -37.37
N ARG A 39 16.84 -5.20 -37.63
CA ARG A 39 16.20 -6.43 -37.14
C ARG A 39 16.09 -6.48 -35.61
N LEU A 40 17.13 -6.04 -34.90
CA LEU A 40 17.10 -5.95 -33.44
C LEU A 40 16.10 -4.90 -32.95
N SER A 41 15.96 -3.79 -33.66
CA SER A 41 14.94 -2.79 -33.40
C SER A 41 13.57 -3.41 -33.58
N ASP A 42 13.25 -3.92 -34.78
CA ASP A 42 11.94 -4.49 -35.10
C ASP A 42 11.54 -5.62 -34.13
N ALA A 43 12.48 -6.48 -33.75
CA ALA A 43 12.22 -7.54 -32.76
C ALA A 43 11.92 -7.01 -31.34
N LYS A 44 12.56 -5.91 -30.92
CA LYS A 44 12.25 -5.26 -29.63
C LYS A 44 10.94 -4.46 -29.69
N HIS A 45 10.59 -3.98 -30.87
CA HIS A 45 9.52 -3.02 -31.11
C HIS A 45 8.22 -3.69 -31.58
N SER A 46 8.25 -4.99 -31.91
CA SER A 46 7.11 -5.73 -32.43
C SER A 46 5.90 -5.69 -31.50
N ASP A 47 6.11 -5.92 -30.20
CA ASP A 47 5.03 -6.07 -29.20
C ASP A 47 5.05 -4.98 -28.12
N TYR A 48 5.32 -3.74 -28.52
CA TYR A 48 5.46 -2.63 -27.58
C TYR A 48 4.31 -2.42 -26.63
N TYR A 49 3.10 -2.58 -27.13
CA TYR A 49 1.92 -2.37 -26.31
C TYR A 49 1.81 -3.44 -25.21
N ALA A 50 2.03 -4.71 -25.56
CA ALA A 50 1.94 -5.82 -24.61
C ALA A 50 3.01 -5.71 -23.51
N ILE A 51 4.25 -5.40 -23.89
CA ILE A 51 5.38 -5.22 -22.95
C ILE A 51 5.13 -4.02 -22.03
N ASN A 52 4.74 -2.87 -22.57
CA ASN A 52 4.46 -1.69 -21.74
C ASN A 52 3.23 -1.88 -20.85
N ARG A 53 2.23 -2.63 -21.31
CA ARG A 53 1.05 -2.98 -20.51
C ARG A 53 1.43 -3.85 -19.33
N SER A 54 2.23 -4.91 -19.53
CA SER A 54 2.67 -5.80 -18.46
C SER A 54 3.55 -5.06 -17.45
N LEU A 55 4.49 -4.23 -17.91
CA LEU A 55 5.34 -3.40 -17.05
C LEU A 55 4.52 -2.45 -16.17
N ARG A 56 3.55 -1.73 -16.75
CA ARG A 56 2.66 -0.85 -15.97
C ARG A 56 1.86 -1.62 -14.93
N ALA A 57 1.38 -2.82 -15.27
CA ALA A 57 0.68 -3.68 -14.32
C ALA A 57 1.60 -4.09 -13.16
N GLN A 58 2.84 -4.49 -13.44
CA GLN A 58 3.83 -4.84 -12.42
C GLN A 58 4.13 -3.65 -11.49
N LEU A 59 4.39 -2.46 -12.04
CA LEU A 59 4.67 -1.26 -11.26
C LEU A 59 3.48 -0.84 -10.38
N ARG A 60 2.26 -0.93 -10.90
CA ARG A 60 1.04 -0.67 -10.11
C ARG A 60 0.89 -1.66 -8.96
N ASN A 61 1.10 -2.95 -9.24
CA ASN A 61 1.04 -4.00 -8.22
C ASN A 61 2.12 -3.80 -7.14
N GLN A 62 3.34 -3.44 -7.55
CA GLN A 62 4.43 -3.13 -6.62
C GLN A 62 4.07 -1.92 -5.75
N LYS A 63 3.58 -0.83 -6.35
CA LYS A 63 3.14 0.36 -5.60
C LYS A 63 2.05 0.04 -4.59
N LYS A 64 1.10 -0.82 -4.96
CA LYS A 64 0.04 -1.30 -4.06
C LYS A 64 0.62 -2.10 -2.88
N ARG A 65 1.51 -3.07 -3.14
CA ARG A 65 2.18 -3.85 -2.09
C ARG A 65 2.95 -2.96 -1.12
N VAL A 66 3.72 -2.00 -1.63
CA VAL A 66 4.47 -1.04 -0.81
C VAL A 66 3.54 -0.21 0.08
N ALA A 67 2.42 0.28 -0.47
CA ALA A 67 1.45 1.05 0.30
C ALA A 67 0.80 0.21 1.42
N GLU A 68 0.52 -1.07 1.17
CA GLU A 68 0.00 -2.01 2.17
C GLU A 68 1.04 -2.28 3.28
N GLU A 69 2.31 -2.49 2.91
CA GLU A 69 3.43 -2.67 3.84
C GLU A 69 3.62 -1.43 4.73
N GLU A 70 3.63 -0.23 4.14
CA GLU A 70 3.74 1.03 4.89
C GLU A 70 2.53 1.28 5.80
N ALA A 71 1.31 1.00 5.33
CA ALA A 71 0.11 1.13 6.14
C ALA A 71 0.16 0.17 7.33
N SER A 72 0.62 -1.07 7.13
CA SER A 72 0.79 -2.04 8.21
C SER A 72 1.87 -1.64 9.20
N SER A 73 2.94 -1.00 8.73
CA SER A 73 3.99 -0.43 9.58
C SER A 73 3.46 0.68 10.48
N ARG A 74 2.78 1.67 9.88
CA ARG A 74 2.20 2.81 10.60
C ARG A 74 1.18 2.36 11.64
N LYS A 75 0.37 1.33 11.32
CA LYS A 75 -0.56 0.72 12.28
C LYS A 75 0.15 0.12 13.51
N ARG A 76 1.38 -0.35 13.35
CA ARG A 76 2.22 -0.87 14.45
C ARG A 76 3.02 0.22 15.16
N GLY A 77 2.87 1.49 14.75
CA GLY A 77 3.65 2.62 15.27
C GLY A 77 5.10 2.62 14.77
N LEU A 78 5.39 1.89 13.70
CA LEU A 78 6.70 1.82 13.09
C LEU A 78 6.79 2.85 11.94
N GLY A 79 7.92 3.53 11.83
CA GLY A 79 8.19 4.55 10.80
C GLY A 79 8.95 4.02 9.58
N ILE A 80 9.04 2.70 9.41
CA ILE A 80 9.89 2.04 8.41
C ILE A 80 9.08 1.09 7.54
N ARG A 81 9.48 0.83 6.30
CA ARG A 81 8.81 -0.16 5.45
C ARG A 81 9.00 -1.57 6.02
N LEU A 82 7.93 -2.36 6.11
CA LEU A 82 8.03 -3.75 6.56
C LEU A 82 8.58 -4.64 5.44
N LEU A 83 9.37 -5.63 5.83
CA LEU A 83 9.77 -6.72 4.95
C LEU A 83 8.63 -7.74 4.81
N PRO A 84 8.62 -8.55 3.74
CA PRO A 84 7.75 -9.72 3.64
C PRO A 84 7.92 -10.66 4.83
N ASN A 85 6.83 -11.30 5.24
CA ASN A 85 6.87 -12.26 6.34
C ASN A 85 7.76 -13.44 5.98
N SER A 86 8.81 -13.68 6.78
CA SER A 86 9.66 -14.85 6.67
C SER A 86 9.10 -15.99 7.52
N GLU A 87 8.99 -17.19 6.94
CA GLU A 87 8.57 -18.39 7.67
C GLU A 87 9.58 -18.79 8.76
N GLN A 88 10.86 -18.52 8.52
CA GLN A 88 11.93 -18.78 9.48
C GLN A 88 11.76 -17.93 10.73
N ASP A 89 11.43 -16.64 10.56
CA ASP A 89 11.17 -15.73 11.67
C ASP A 89 9.92 -16.14 12.46
N ALA A 90 8.88 -16.64 11.77
CA ALA A 90 7.69 -17.17 12.44
C ALA A 90 8.02 -18.42 13.27
N ALA A 91 8.83 -19.33 12.73
CA ALA A 91 9.24 -20.55 13.42
C ALA A 91 10.15 -20.28 14.62
N THR A 92 11.08 -19.31 14.50
CA THR A 92 11.95 -18.91 15.63
C THR A 92 11.13 -18.23 16.71
N ALA A 93 10.22 -17.30 16.36
CA ALA A 93 9.33 -16.65 17.31
C ALA A 93 8.43 -17.65 18.05
N ALA A 94 7.92 -18.68 17.37
CA ALA A 94 7.09 -19.71 17.98
C ALA A 94 7.83 -20.57 19.02
N LYS A 95 9.15 -20.72 18.87
CA LYS A 95 9.98 -21.49 19.81
C LYS A 95 10.33 -20.71 21.08
N VAL A 96 10.12 -19.39 21.09
CA VAL A 96 10.39 -18.55 22.27
C VAL A 96 9.41 -18.89 23.39
N LYS A 97 9.93 -19.39 24.51
CA LYS A 97 9.14 -19.67 25.71
C LYS A 97 9.20 -18.48 26.66
N PHE A 98 8.05 -17.92 27.00
CA PHE A 98 7.93 -16.90 28.04
C PHE A 98 7.69 -17.55 29.40
N SER A 99 7.99 -16.81 30.48
CA SER A 99 7.61 -17.21 31.84
C SER A 99 6.09 -17.44 31.95
N SER A 100 5.66 -18.40 32.76
CA SER A 100 4.23 -18.74 32.94
C SER A 100 3.36 -17.55 33.39
N LYS A 101 3.97 -16.54 34.04
CA LYS A 101 3.27 -15.33 34.50
C LYS A 101 3.26 -14.21 33.45
N PHE A 102 3.94 -14.37 32.31
CA PHE A 102 4.14 -13.31 31.33
C PHE A 102 2.82 -12.73 30.80
N ASP A 103 1.88 -13.58 30.37
CA ASP A 103 0.61 -13.12 29.83
C ASP A 103 -0.28 -12.44 30.86
N LYS A 104 -0.29 -12.95 32.11
CA LYS A 104 -0.99 -12.31 33.22
C LYS A 104 -0.41 -10.92 33.49
N ASN A 105 0.90 -10.84 33.70
CA ASN A 105 1.61 -9.59 33.94
C ASN A 105 1.42 -8.58 32.80
N ARG A 106 1.42 -9.03 31.55
CA ARG A 106 1.18 -8.18 30.37
C ARG A 106 -0.25 -7.63 30.35
N LYS A 107 -1.26 -8.45 30.66
CA LYS A 107 -2.66 -8.03 30.75
C LYS A 107 -2.87 -7.05 31.89
N ASP A 108 -2.34 -7.35 33.07
CA ASP A 108 -2.48 -6.51 34.27
C ASP A 108 -1.82 -5.15 34.06
N LYS A 109 -0.60 -5.10 33.50
CA LYS A 109 0.06 -3.83 33.16
C LYS A 109 -0.74 -3.01 32.15
N ARG A 110 -1.31 -3.64 31.11
CA ARG A 110 -2.17 -2.94 30.15
C ARG A 110 -3.46 -2.42 30.79
N ALA A 111 -4.08 -3.20 31.68
CA ALA A 111 -5.25 -2.77 32.42
C ALA A 111 -4.95 -1.57 33.34
N LEU A 112 -3.80 -1.59 34.02
CA LEU A 112 -3.33 -0.47 34.84
C LEU A 112 -3.10 0.80 34.01
N ILE A 113 -2.44 0.70 32.85
CA ILE A 113 -2.24 1.84 31.95
C ILE A 113 -3.58 2.38 31.46
N ASN A 114 -4.49 1.52 31.02
CA ASN A 114 -5.81 1.94 30.55
C ASN A 114 -6.68 2.57 31.66
N ALA A 115 -6.48 2.15 32.91
CA ALA A 115 -7.16 2.70 34.07
C ALA A 115 -6.47 3.94 34.65
N SER A 116 -5.23 4.24 34.22
CA SER A 116 -4.45 5.38 34.69
C SER A 116 -4.94 6.69 34.05
N SER A 117 -4.78 7.80 34.78
CA SER A 117 -5.13 9.14 34.29
C SER A 117 -4.09 9.63 33.29
N ILE A 118 -4.55 10.18 32.15
CA ILE A 118 -3.70 10.77 31.11
C ILE A 118 -3.23 12.18 31.51
N PHE A 119 -3.84 12.78 32.53
CA PHE A 119 -3.47 14.11 33.02
C PHE A 119 -2.30 14.04 34.02
N PRO A 120 -1.24 14.84 33.81
CA PRO A 120 -0.12 14.91 34.73
C PRO A 120 -0.58 15.54 36.05
N GLY A 121 -0.35 14.86 37.18
CA GLY A 121 -0.52 15.46 38.52
C GLY A 121 -1.46 14.74 39.50
N LEU A 122 -2.19 13.69 39.10
CA LEU A 122 -3.06 12.95 40.04
C LEU A 122 -2.39 11.71 40.67
N ALA A 123 -1.17 11.35 40.27
CA ALA A 123 -0.49 10.13 40.72
C ALA A 123 0.16 10.22 42.12
N VAL A 124 0.23 11.43 42.71
CA VAL A 124 0.89 11.67 44.03
C VAL A 124 -0.13 12.02 45.13
N SER A 125 -1.42 11.92 44.87
CA SER A 125 -2.44 12.10 45.90
C SER A 125 -2.98 10.72 46.32
N SER A 126 -2.47 10.23 47.45
CA SER A 126 -3.02 9.11 48.24
C SER A 126 -4.45 9.38 48.75
N THR A 127 -5.06 10.49 48.35
CA THR A 127 -6.37 10.96 48.74
C THR A 127 -7.30 11.00 47.52
N SER A 128 -7.78 9.85 47.03
CA SER A 128 -9.21 9.71 46.63
C SER A 128 -9.60 8.42 45.90
N ASN A 129 -9.23 7.24 46.40
CA ASN A 129 -10.01 6.03 46.07
C ASN A 129 -11.52 6.26 46.31
N LYS A 130 -11.88 7.09 47.31
CA LYS A 130 -13.25 7.55 47.58
C LYS A 130 -13.85 8.41 46.46
N ARG A 131 -13.20 9.49 45.98
CA ARG A 131 -13.76 10.31 44.88
C ARG A 131 -13.82 9.51 43.59
N ARG A 132 -12.88 8.60 43.34
CA ARG A 132 -12.92 7.70 42.19
C ARG A 132 -14.14 6.77 42.24
N LEU A 133 -14.35 6.08 43.36
CA LEU A 133 -15.53 5.22 43.57
C LEU A 133 -16.85 6.03 43.55
N GLU A 134 -16.84 7.26 44.05
CA GLU A 134 -17.97 8.18 43.98
C GLU A 134 -18.29 8.61 42.54
N LEU A 135 -17.27 8.91 41.73
CA LEU A 135 -17.46 9.22 40.31
C LEU A 135 -17.90 7.98 39.51
N GLU A 136 -17.35 6.80 39.81
CA GLU A 136 -17.78 5.54 39.19
C GLU A 136 -19.23 5.18 39.54
N SER A 137 -19.65 5.39 40.80
CA SER A 137 -21.04 5.20 41.22
C SER A 137 -21.99 6.26 40.64
N LYS A 138 -21.56 7.53 40.55
CA LYS A 138 -22.30 8.58 39.82
C LYS A 138 -22.45 8.23 38.33
N ARG A 139 -21.41 7.70 37.69
CA ARG A 139 -21.45 7.22 36.29
C ARG A 139 -22.39 6.02 36.10
N ARG A 140 -22.45 5.08 37.05
CA ARG A 140 -23.40 3.94 37.03
C ARG A 140 -24.85 4.36 37.22
N LYS A 141 -25.11 5.46 37.95
CA LYS A 141 -26.47 6.02 38.13
C LYS A 141 -26.99 6.77 36.90
N ILE A 142 -26.13 7.06 35.93
CA ILE A 142 -26.55 7.62 34.64
C ILE A 142 -27.05 6.44 33.80
N ALA A 143 -28.37 6.33 33.65
CA ALA A 143 -28.96 5.41 32.69
C ALA A 143 -28.52 5.84 31.28
N ALA A 144 -27.58 5.10 30.69
CA ALA A 144 -26.99 5.41 29.39
C ALA A 144 -28.04 5.62 28.30
N THR A 145 -29.15 4.87 28.36
CA THR A 145 -30.31 5.00 27.48
C THR A 145 -31.08 6.31 27.67
N LYS A 146 -31.23 6.79 28.92
CA LYS A 146 -31.96 8.02 29.24
C LYS A 146 -31.14 9.26 28.89
N ALA A 147 -29.82 9.19 29.11
CA ALA A 147 -28.87 10.22 28.72
C ALA A 147 -28.70 10.30 27.20
N SER A 148 -28.63 9.17 26.50
CA SER A 148 -28.56 9.15 25.03
C SER A 148 -29.85 9.71 24.40
N THR A 149 -31.03 9.43 24.95
CA THR A 149 -32.30 10.04 24.48
C THR A 149 -32.39 11.55 24.73
N LEU A 150 -31.78 12.06 25.81
CA LEU A 150 -31.75 13.50 26.07
C LEU A 150 -30.74 14.24 25.17
N LEU A 151 -29.61 13.60 24.87
CA LEU A 151 -28.56 14.16 23.99
C LEU A 151 -28.92 14.04 22.51
N ALA A 152 -29.65 13.00 22.11
CA ALA A 152 -30.22 12.85 20.77
C ALA A 152 -31.44 13.75 20.55
N GLY A 153 -31.42 14.96 21.14
CA GLY A 153 -32.54 15.90 21.26
C GLY A 153 -33.46 15.86 20.05
N ALA A 154 -34.77 15.73 20.31
CA ALA A 154 -35.81 15.40 19.33
C ALA A 154 -35.68 16.17 18.01
N TYR A 155 -34.88 15.64 17.07
CA TYR A 155 -34.83 16.13 15.71
C TYR A 155 -36.12 15.64 15.07
N LYS A 156 -37.06 16.55 14.82
CA LYS A 156 -38.20 16.27 13.95
C LYS A 156 -37.63 15.75 12.63
N PRO A 157 -37.97 14.53 12.16
CA PRO A 157 -37.51 14.08 10.86
C PRO A 157 -38.07 15.05 9.82
N SER A 158 -37.19 15.77 9.13
CA SER A 158 -37.60 16.55 7.96
C SER A 158 -38.13 15.58 6.90
N SER A 159 -39.17 16.00 6.20
CA SER A 159 -39.97 15.21 5.26
C SER A 159 -39.25 14.82 3.97
N TRP A 160 -37.91 14.78 3.96
CA TRP A 160 -37.08 14.75 2.75
C TRP A 160 -36.09 13.57 2.68
N SER A 161 -36.46 12.41 3.20
CA SER A 161 -35.71 11.17 2.91
C SER A 161 -36.60 9.93 2.81
N GLN A 162 -37.59 9.99 1.92
CA GLN A 162 -38.08 8.76 1.29
C GLN A 162 -37.14 8.44 0.13
N ASN A 163 -36.14 7.59 0.37
CA ASN A 163 -35.50 6.74 -0.63
C ASN A 163 -34.69 5.66 0.10
N ALA A 164 -35.40 4.73 0.73
CA ALA A 164 -34.81 3.48 1.18
C ALA A 164 -34.81 2.50 -0.01
N VAL A 165 -33.64 2.30 -0.58
CA VAL A 165 -33.34 1.19 -1.50
C VAL A 165 -33.63 -0.15 -0.82
N SER A 166 -34.58 -0.89 -1.37
CA SER A 166 -34.94 -2.25 -0.95
C SER A 166 -33.79 -3.21 -1.28
N SER A 167 -33.12 -3.75 -0.25
CA SER A 167 -32.17 -4.86 -0.42
C SER A 167 -32.94 -6.18 -0.53
N SER A 168 -32.89 -6.81 -1.69
CA SER A 168 -33.45 -8.15 -1.93
C SER A 168 -32.61 -9.20 -1.22
N ARG A 169 -33.11 -9.76 -0.10
CA ARG A 169 -32.57 -10.99 0.48
C ARG A 169 -33.17 -12.18 -0.26
N GLN A 170 -32.38 -12.82 -1.13
CA GLN A 170 -32.70 -14.16 -1.65
C GLN A 170 -32.60 -15.19 -0.51
N LYS A 171 -33.69 -15.91 -0.25
CA LYS A 171 -33.72 -17.10 0.59
C LYS A 171 -33.14 -18.27 -0.19
N VAL A 172 -32.08 -18.88 0.32
CA VAL A 172 -31.58 -20.18 -0.17
C VAL A 172 -32.27 -21.27 0.68
N ALA A 173 -32.98 -22.18 0.02
CA ALA A 173 -33.69 -23.28 0.65
C ALA A 173 -32.71 -24.40 1.04
N SER A 174 -32.78 -24.85 2.29
CA SER A 174 -32.08 -26.03 2.80
C SER A 174 -32.90 -27.29 2.50
N VAL A 175 -32.37 -28.18 1.66
CA VAL A 175 -32.94 -29.52 1.46
C VAL A 175 -32.35 -30.45 2.52
N ASN A 176 -33.20 -30.97 3.41
CA ASN A 176 -32.85 -32.05 4.33
C ASN A 176 -32.98 -33.40 3.59
N VAL A 177 -31.89 -34.18 3.56
CA VAL A 177 -31.91 -35.61 3.22
C VAL A 177 -32.10 -36.40 4.51
N ARG A 178 -33.09 -37.29 4.54
CA ARG A 178 -33.30 -38.27 5.62
C ARG A 178 -33.09 -39.68 5.07
N ARG A 179 -32.26 -40.42 5.82
CA ARG A 179 -32.05 -41.88 5.92
C ARG A 179 -31.68 -42.65 4.66
#